data_AF-A0AA43LT69-F1
#
_entry.id   AF-A0AA43LT69-F1
#
_cell.length_a   1.000
_cell.length_b   1.000
_cell.length_c   1.000
_cell.angle_alpha   90.00
_cell.angle_beta   90.00
_cell.angle_gamma   90.00
#
_symmetry.space_group_name_H-M   'P 1'
#
loop_
_entity.id
_entity.type
_entity.pdbx_description
1 polymer ?
#
loop_
_entity_poly.entity_id
_entity_poly.type
_entity_poly.pdbx_seq_one_letter_code
_entity_poly.pdbx_strand_id
1 'polypeptide(L)'
;MAAGGVVLACLVKFKSKEKKTLTFGYLVTWLLGGVGEPMLFGLFLPYQTPLIAGMISGFISCFVAGVIGLKAYVLSLSNGIYGLAVFLGGPNSNYTLLAISLVVAVLSGFITMWFIKLDERLVK
;
A
#
# COMPACT_ATOMS: atom_id res chain seq x y z
N MET A 1 1.65 -2.13 2.80
CA MET A 1 1.43 -2.83 1.51
C MET A 1 0.14 -2.43 0.81
N ALA A 2 -0.98 -2.20 1.52
CA ALA A 2 -2.23 -1.73 0.90
C ALA A 2 -2.07 -0.41 0.10
N ALA A 3 -1.29 0.54 0.63
CA ALA A 3 -0.94 1.78 -0.06
C ALA A 3 -0.29 1.55 -1.44
N GLY A 4 0.57 0.53 -1.58
CA GLY A 4 1.18 0.16 -2.85
C GLY A 4 0.15 -0.33 -3.89
N GLY A 5 -0.87 -1.06 -3.46
CA GLY A 5 -1.98 -1.47 -4.34
C GLY A 5 -2.81 -0.28 -4.84
N VAL A 6 -3.08 0.69 -3.95
CA VAL A 6 -3.75 1.95 -4.32
C VAL A 6 -2.91 2.76 -5.30
N VAL A 7 -1.59 2.86 -5.08
CA VAL A 7 -0.66 3.59 -5.95
C VAL A 7 -0.56 2.92 -7.33
N LEU A 8 -0.54 1.58 -7.40
CA LEU A 8 -0.61 0.83 -8.66
C LEU A 8 -1.90 1.11 -9.43
N ALA A 9 -3.05 1.14 -8.75
CA ALA A 9 -4.32 1.52 -9.39
C ALA A 9 -4.29 2.98 -9.88
N CYS A 10 -3.68 3.90 -9.13
CA CYS A 10 -3.50 5.28 -9.54
C CYS A 10 -2.62 5.40 -10.80
N LEU A 11 -1.52 4.64 -10.87
CA LEU A 11 -0.64 4.60 -12.05
C LEU A 11 -1.39 4.18 -13.33
N VAL A 12 -2.33 3.24 -13.21
CA VAL A 12 -3.17 2.82 -14.35
C VAL A 12 -4.18 3.91 -14.70
N LYS A 13 -4.80 4.54 -13.70
CA LYS A 13 -5.87 5.54 -13.88
C LYS A 13 -5.40 6.93 -14.33
N PHE A 14 -4.19 7.37 -13.99
CA PHE A 14 -3.69 8.66 -14.42
C PHE A 14 -3.66 8.76 -15.95
N LYS A 15 -4.08 9.89 -16.51
CA LYS A 15 -3.99 10.14 -17.96
C LYS A 15 -2.69 10.82 -18.37
N SER A 16 -2.19 11.73 -17.53
CA SER A 16 -0.94 12.45 -17.80
C SER A 16 0.30 11.58 -17.61
N LYS A 17 1.21 11.60 -18.58
CA LYS A 17 2.51 10.91 -18.49
C LYS A 17 3.35 11.40 -17.32
N GLU A 18 3.31 12.70 -17.04
CA GLU A 18 4.09 13.31 -15.96
C GLU A 18 3.66 12.77 -14.58
N LYS A 19 2.34 12.74 -14.33
CA LYS A 19 1.77 12.20 -13.08
C LYS A 19 2.08 10.72 -12.89
N LYS A 20 2.08 9.93 -13.98
CA LYS A 20 2.49 8.52 -13.93
C LYS A 20 3.95 8.37 -13.52
N THR A 21 4.85 9.13 -14.14
CA THR A 21 6.28 9.08 -13.81
C THR A 21 6.54 9.46 -12.35
N LEU A 22 5.91 10.52 -11.85
CA LEU A 22 6.03 10.94 -10.45
C LEU A 22 5.51 9.86 -9.49
N THR A 23 4.31 9.35 -9.76
CA THR A 23 3.69 8.30 -8.94
C THR A 23 4.53 7.02 -8.92
N PHE A 24 5.18 6.69 -10.03
CA PHE A 24 6.10 5.55 -10.12
C PHE A 24 7.36 5.79 -9.28
N GLY A 25 7.91 7.01 -9.34
CA GLY A 25 9.00 7.42 -8.47
C GLY A 25 8.66 7.28 -6.98
N TYR A 26 7.47 7.74 -6.57
CA TYR A 26 7.01 7.58 -5.19
C TYR A 26 6.86 6.12 -4.77
N LEU A 27 6.36 5.26 -5.67
CA LEU A 27 6.26 3.83 -5.42
C LEU A 27 7.64 3.19 -5.22
N VAL A 28 8.61 3.52 -6.08
CA VAL A 28 9.98 2.99 -6.00
C VAL A 28 10.67 3.47 -4.71
N THR A 29 10.56 4.75 -4.36
CA THR A 29 11.15 5.29 -3.13
C THR A 29 10.53 4.67 -1.89
N TRP A 30 9.22 4.41 -1.89
CA TRP A 30 8.57 3.74 -0.77
C TRP A 30 8.97 2.26 -0.66
N LEU A 31 9.10 1.55 -1.78
CA LEU A 31 9.51 0.14 -1.79
C LEU A 31 10.97 -0.08 -1.42
N LEU A 32 11.88 0.70 -2.04
CA LEU A 32 13.33 0.54 -1.89
C LEU A 32 13.90 1.37 -0.74
N GLY A 33 13.45 2.62 -0.61
CA GLY A 33 13.92 3.52 0.43
C GLY A 33 13.21 3.33 1.76
N GLY A 34 12.02 2.72 1.77
CA GLY A 34 11.21 2.59 2.99
C GLY A 34 10.70 3.93 3.53
N VAL A 35 10.81 5.01 2.75
CA VAL A 35 10.43 6.37 3.14
C VAL A 35 9.01 6.65 2.65
N GLY A 36 8.12 6.98 3.57
CA GLY A 36 6.69 7.20 3.31
C GLY A 36 6.35 8.63 2.89
N GLU A 37 7.20 9.58 3.24
CA GLU A 37 7.03 11.01 3.01
C GLU A 37 6.73 11.37 1.54
N PRO A 38 7.50 10.94 0.53
CA PRO A 38 7.22 11.34 -0.85
C PRO A 38 5.88 10.80 -1.36
N MET A 39 5.47 9.62 -0.90
CA MET A 39 4.19 9.03 -1.27
C MET A 39 3.02 9.73 -0.57
N LEU A 40 3.19 10.06 0.72
CA LEU A 40 2.18 10.72 1.52
C LEU A 40 1.92 12.16 1.03
N PHE A 41 2.98 12.95 0.86
CA PHE A 41 2.87 14.35 0.46
C PHE A 41 2.73 14.53 -1.07
N GLY A 42 3.24 13.60 -1.87
CA GLY A 42 3.19 13.69 -3.34
C GLY A 42 1.92 13.09 -3.97
N LEU A 43 1.27 12.14 -3.29
CA LEU A 43 0.09 11.46 -3.83
C LEU A 43 -1.11 11.50 -2.88
N PHE A 44 -0.96 11.09 -1.63
CA PHE A 44 -2.12 10.91 -0.75
C PHE A 44 -2.73 12.23 -0.23
N LEU A 45 -1.93 13.21 0.18
CA LEU A 45 -2.44 14.53 0.55
C LEU A 45 -3.06 15.32 -0.61
N PRO A 46 -2.38 15.49 -1.76
CA PRO A 46 -2.90 16.32 -2.85
C PRO A 46 -4.12 15.72 -3.55
N TYR A 47 -4.30 14.40 -3.44
CA TYR A 47 -5.44 13.69 -3.99
C TYR A 47 -6.21 13.00 -2.86
N GLN A 48 -7.35 13.56 -2.44
CA GLN A 48 -8.17 12.99 -1.36
C GLN A 48 -8.74 11.60 -1.69
N THR A 49 -8.95 11.32 -2.99
CA THR A 49 -9.51 10.05 -3.46
C THR A 49 -8.61 8.83 -3.15
N PRO A 50 -7.30 8.81 -3.47
CA PRO A 50 -6.42 7.74 -3.05
C PRO A 50 -6.22 7.67 -1.53
N LEU A 51 -6.28 8.79 -0.79
CA LEU A 51 -6.18 8.76 0.67
C LEU A 51 -7.31 7.94 1.30
N ILE A 52 -8.56 8.25 0.92
CA ILE A 52 -9.74 7.53 1.41
C ILE A 52 -9.70 6.07 0.96
N ALA A 53 -9.30 5.80 -0.30
CA ALA A 53 -9.12 4.44 -0.79
C ALA A 53 -8.08 3.66 0.05
N GLY A 54 -6.98 4.31 0.42
CA GLY A 54 -5.93 3.76 1.28
C GLY A 54 -6.42 3.41 2.67
N MET A 55 -7.22 4.28 3.28
CA MET A 55 -7.80 4.04 4.61
C MET A 55 -8.75 2.83 4.62
N ILE A 56 -9.66 2.76 3.65
CA ILE A 56 -10.65 1.67 3.54
C ILE A 56 -9.94 0.33 3.28
N SER A 57 -9.04 0.30 2.30
CA SER A 57 -8.27 -0.92 1.97
C SER A 57 -7.33 -1.36 3.09
N GLY A 58 -6.73 -0.40 3.80
CA GLY A 58 -5.93 -0.63 5.00
C GLY A 58 -6.74 -1.34 6.08
N PHE A 59 -7.94 -0.85 6.38
CA PHE A 59 -8.85 -1.47 7.34
C PHE A 59 -9.20 -2.92 6.95
N ILE A 60 -9.60 -3.15 5.69
CA ILE A 60 -9.95 -4.50 5.19
C ILE A 60 -8.76 -5.44 5.30
N SER A 61 -7.57 -5.00 4.87
CA SER A 61 -6.37 -5.84 4.90
C SER A 61 -5.94 -6.19 6.33
N CYS A 62 -6.06 -5.24 7.27
CA CYS A 62 -5.74 -5.44 8.67
C CYS A 62 -6.74 -6.39 9.34
N PHE A 63 -8.04 -6.24 9.04
CA PHE A 63 -9.07 -7.13 9.54
C PHE A 63 -8.82 -8.58 9.09
N VAL A 64 -8.53 -8.79 7.79
CA VAL A 64 -8.19 -10.13 7.29
C VAL A 64 -6.94 -10.68 7.94
N ALA A 65 -5.87 -9.88 8.06
CA ALA A 65 -4.63 -10.29 8.72
C ALA A 65 -4.83 -10.70 10.19
N GLY A 66 -5.72 -10.00 10.91
CA GLY A 66 -6.11 -10.33 12.28
C GLY A 66 -6.90 -11.62 12.37
N VAL A 67 -7.88 -11.83 11.47
CA VAL A 67 -8.72 -13.04 11.46
C VAL A 67 -7.93 -14.30 11.12
N ILE A 68 -6.98 -14.22 10.18
CA ILE A 68 -6.12 -15.37 9.83
C ILE A 68 -5.02 -15.64 10.87
N GLY A 69 -4.89 -14.79 11.90
CA GLY A 69 -3.94 -14.99 13.00
C GLY A 69 -2.48 -14.76 12.62
N LEU A 70 -2.20 -13.84 11.69
CA LEU A 70 -0.83 -13.52 11.30
C LEU A 70 -0.06 -12.94 12.50
N LYS A 71 1.03 -13.60 12.93
CA LYS A 71 1.81 -13.17 14.09
C LYS A 71 3.09 -12.45 13.68
N ALA A 72 3.31 -11.29 14.29
CA ALA A 72 4.58 -10.59 14.29
C ALA A 72 5.51 -11.23 15.35
N TYR A 73 6.72 -11.59 14.95
CA TYR A 73 7.73 -12.25 15.80
C TYR A 73 8.88 -11.30 16.16
N VAL A 74 9.12 -10.27 15.36
CA VAL A 74 10.22 -9.32 15.55
C VAL A 74 9.68 -7.89 15.40
N LEU A 75 10.11 -6.96 16.24
CA LEU A 75 9.83 -5.54 16.04
C LEU A 75 10.85 -4.97 15.06
N SER A 76 10.42 -4.61 13.84
CA SER A 76 11.26 -3.89 12.88
C SER A 76 10.85 -2.42 12.82
N LEU A 77 11.83 -1.53 12.87
CA LEU A 77 11.65 -0.07 12.71
C LEU A 77 11.51 0.37 11.25
N SER A 78 11.69 -0.53 10.29
CA SER A 78 11.75 -0.19 8.87
C SER A 78 10.40 -0.39 8.17
N ASN A 79 9.99 0.61 7.40
CA ASN A 79 8.82 0.57 6.54
C ASN A 79 9.22 0.07 5.13
N GLY A 80 8.27 -0.47 4.35
CA GLY A 80 8.53 -0.98 2.99
C GLY A 80 8.79 -2.49 2.92
N ILE A 81 9.63 -2.96 1.99
CA ILE A 81 9.94 -4.41 1.83
C ILE A 81 10.60 -4.99 3.10
N TYR A 82 11.38 -4.17 3.80
CA TYR A 82 12.05 -4.52 5.05
C TYR A 82 11.08 -4.73 6.21
N GLY A 83 9.84 -4.22 6.11
CA GLY A 83 8.78 -4.48 7.08
C GLY A 83 8.32 -5.95 7.10
N LEU A 84 8.63 -6.73 6.07
CA LEU A 84 8.37 -8.18 6.07
C LEU A 84 9.21 -8.92 7.10
N ALA A 85 10.37 -8.36 7.51
CA ALA A 85 11.25 -8.93 8.53
C ALA A 85 10.55 -9.13 9.88
N VAL A 86 9.49 -8.37 10.17
CA VAL A 86 8.66 -8.47 11.37
C VAL A 86 8.04 -9.85 11.56
N PHE A 87 7.78 -10.56 10.46
CA PHE A 87 7.08 -11.84 10.46
C PHE A 87 8.04 -13.05 10.38
N LEU A 88 9.35 -12.80 10.27
CA LEU A 88 10.39 -13.83 10.29
C LEU A 88 10.63 -14.32 11.72
N GLY A 89 10.80 -15.64 11.87
CA GLY A 89 11.02 -16.29 13.18
C GLY A 89 9.88 -17.20 13.64
N GLY A 90 8.78 -17.28 12.89
CA GLY A 90 7.67 -18.21 13.14
C GLY A 90 7.79 -19.56 12.40
N PRO A 91 6.86 -20.49 12.65
CA PRO A 91 6.74 -21.75 11.90
C PRO A 91 6.41 -21.50 10.42
N ASN A 92 6.68 -22.48 9.55
CA ASN A 92 6.50 -22.33 8.10
C ASN A 92 5.10 -21.85 7.69
N SER A 93 4.06 -22.21 8.46
CA SER A 93 2.69 -21.76 8.24
C SER A 93 2.52 -20.24 8.32
N ASN A 94 3.33 -19.52 9.11
CA ASN A 94 3.23 -18.06 9.23
C ASN A 94 3.70 -17.35 7.95
N TYR A 95 4.68 -17.92 7.23
CA TYR A 95 5.13 -17.36 5.95
C TYR A 95 4.06 -17.50 4.86
N THR A 96 3.31 -18.60 4.86
CA THR A 96 2.17 -18.78 3.94
C THR A 96 1.05 -17.79 4.24
N LEU A 97 0.71 -17.60 5.52
CA LEU A 97 -0.27 -16.59 5.95
C LEU A 97 0.18 -15.16 5.60
N LEU A 98 1.47 -14.86 5.76
CA LEU A 98 2.06 -13.59 5.36
C LEU A 98 1.88 -13.34 3.86
N ALA A 99 2.20 -14.32 3.02
CA ALA A 99 2.05 -14.21 1.57
C ALA A 99 0.58 -13.97 1.18
N ILE A 100 -0.36 -14.70 1.78
CA ILE A 100 -1.80 -14.51 1.56
C ILE A 100 -2.22 -13.10 1.99
N SER A 101 -1.81 -12.66 3.18
CA SER A 101 -2.15 -11.33 3.69
C SER A 101 -1.58 -10.22 2.80
N LEU A 102 -0.38 -10.40 2.24
CA LEU A 102 0.25 -9.46 1.33
C LEU A 102 -0.57 -9.30 0.04
N VAL A 103 -0.95 -10.43 -0.55
CA VAL A 103 -1.77 -10.48 -1.76
C VAL A 103 -3.12 -9.83 -1.50
N VAL A 104 -3.78 -10.17 -0.39
CA VAL A 104 -5.05 -9.55 0.00
C VAL A 104 -4.90 -8.04 0.18
N ALA A 105 -3.82 -7.56 0.82
CA ALA A 105 -3.61 -6.13 1.02
C ALA A 105 -3.41 -5.36 -0.29
N VAL A 106 -2.63 -5.91 -1.22
CA VAL A 106 -2.42 -5.28 -2.54
C VAL A 106 -3.70 -5.30 -3.36
N LEU A 107 -4.41 -6.44 -3.38
CA LEU A 107 -5.67 -6.58 -4.10
C LEU A 107 -6.76 -5.67 -3.51
N SER A 108 -6.92 -5.60 -2.19
CA SER A 108 -7.91 -4.72 -1.56
C SER A 108 -7.62 -3.26 -1.89
N GLY A 109 -6.36 -2.84 -1.85
CA GLY A 109 -5.93 -1.50 -2.27
C GLY A 109 -6.25 -1.20 -3.72
N PHE A 110 -5.89 -2.13 -4.62
CA PHE A 110 -6.13 -1.97 -6.05
C PHE A 110 -7.63 -1.90 -6.36
N ILE A 111 -8.42 -2.84 -5.84
CA ILE A 111 -9.87 -2.92 -6.07
C ILE A 111 -10.59 -1.70 -5.51
N THR A 112 -10.29 -1.29 -4.28
CA THR A 112 -10.93 -0.12 -3.65
C THR A 112 -10.66 1.14 -4.47
N MET A 113 -9.41 1.35 -4.88
CA MET A 113 -9.05 2.49 -5.72
C MET A 113 -9.61 2.37 -7.15
N TRP A 114 -9.83 1.15 -7.65
CA TRP A 114 -10.46 0.92 -8.95
C TRP A 114 -11.92 1.38 -8.98
N PHE A 115 -12.67 1.16 -7.90
CA PHE A 115 -14.05 1.64 -7.80
C PHE A 115 -14.15 3.15 -7.53
N ILE A 116 -13.19 3.72 -6.79
CA ILE A 116 -13.19 5.17 -6.49
C ILE A 116 -12.71 5.96 -7.71
N LYS A 117 -13.49 6.95 -8.15
CA LYS A 117 -13.10 7.81 -9.27
C LYS A 117 -11.88 8.64 -8.86
N LEU A 118 -10.80 8.56 -9.64
CA LEU A 118 -9.62 9.37 -9.41
C LEU A 118 -9.94 10.79 -9.89
N ASP A 119 -10.11 11.70 -8.94
CA ASP A 119 -10.24 13.11 -9.28
C ASP A 119 -8.84 13.67 -9.54
N GLU A 120 -8.55 14.00 -10.80
CA GLU A 120 -7.26 14.54 -11.20
C GLU A 120 -7.11 16.04 -10.89
N ARG A 121 -8.14 16.71 -10.34
CA ARG A 121 -8.01 18.08 -9.87
C ARG A 121 -7.16 18.07 -8.60
N LEU A 122 -6.00 18.71 -8.68
CA LEU A 122 -5.22 19.03 -7.49
C LEU A 122 -6.13 19.81 -6.54
N VAL A 123 -6.33 19.29 -5.34
CA VAL A 123 -6.93 20.06 -4.25
C VAL A 123 -5.95 21.19 -3.97
N LYS A 124 -6.33 22.41 -4.37
CA LYS A 124 -5.55 23.63 -4.13
C LYS A 124 -5.63 24.03 -2.66
#